data_AF-A0A665VIZ9-F1
#
_entry.id   AF-A0A665VIZ9-F1
#
_cell.length_a   1.000
_cell.length_b   1.000
_cell.length_c   1.000
_cell.angle_alpha   90.00
_cell.angle_beta   90.00
_cell.angle_gamma   90.00
#
_symmetry.space_group_name_H-M   'P 1'
#
loop_
_entity.id
_entity.type
_entity.pdbx_description
1 polymer ?
#
loop_
_entity_poly.entity_id
_entity_poly.type
_entity_poly.pdbx_seq_one_letter_code
_entity_poly.pdbx_strand_id
1 'polypeptide(L)'
;MLSVLLLDSDMVFVCQLILPSVSCRFRCPGPGMFQCSLTGLVFVVDQEAELLYNTVQWDESLLQSAGKMAAGPLFNIHCPEDAVCELHLPHCETEDALPSEGLLSVVHITDDGMSFLKPLKITDTHVIVEVSHFSAFGLVWLGEMLQRLFNNKKPICGQVLLFLRPPARDIQILDVFLLPRNLPLSEVASQQDDAVYIKNSSDCKLIADQRYSVLSDPEDFEVQPESAEFYLKERQNYFPTFEVFLTPNQKKLTLMVKDEDGTEVWKRKVPLQSPNRENDQSSLPADDNLQAEERLLLTRTGFIQRVSDTVLNQLLDKLLERGVISDEEMQSARTKSRAEKSQRCDRLSEKKGKRSQLISDCCSLSAGSMCFQRALIKMRPKTQILSVDGNINMH
;
A
#
# COMPACT_ATOMS: atom_id res chain seq x y z
N MET A 1 -3.68 2.69 -3.77
CA MET A 1 -3.59 1.39 -4.47
C MET A 1 -4.79 0.57 -4.00
N LEU A 2 -5.67 0.11 -4.89
CA LEU A 2 -6.59 -0.98 -4.57
C LEU A 2 -5.99 -2.21 -5.27
N SER A 3 -5.50 -3.19 -4.51
CA SER A 3 -5.20 -4.51 -5.04
C SER A 3 -6.48 -5.32 -4.97
N VAL A 4 -7.12 -5.57 -6.11
CA VAL A 4 -8.23 -6.52 -6.24
C VAL A 4 -7.60 -7.80 -6.78
N LEU A 5 -7.49 -8.84 -5.96
CA LEU A 5 -7.24 -10.20 -6.45
C LEU A 5 -8.61 -10.80 -6.75
N LEU A 6 -8.95 -10.92 -8.03
CA LEU A 6 -10.06 -11.77 -8.48
C LEU A 6 -9.51 -13.19 -8.59
N LEU A 7 -9.86 -14.05 -7.64
CA LEU A 7 -9.79 -15.49 -7.80
C LEU A 7 -11.20 -16.03 -7.53
N ASP A 8 -11.82 -16.49 -8.62
CA ASP A 8 -13.13 -17.13 -8.71
C ASP A 8 -14.36 -16.34 -8.20
N SER A 9 -15.48 -16.61 -8.85
CA SER A 9 -16.64 -15.72 -9.07
C SER A 9 -17.44 -15.26 -7.83
N ASP A 10 -16.96 -15.47 -6.60
CA ASP A 10 -17.65 -15.06 -5.37
C ASP A 10 -16.75 -14.37 -4.32
N MET A 11 -15.45 -14.18 -4.60
CA MET A 11 -14.54 -13.51 -3.64
C MET A 11 -14.41 -12.01 -3.94
N VAL A 12 -15.13 -11.17 -3.18
CA VAL A 12 -14.98 -9.71 -3.24
C VAL A 12 -13.98 -9.25 -2.19
N PHE A 13 -12.75 -8.99 -2.62
CA PHE A 13 -11.70 -8.37 -1.80
C PHE A 13 -11.62 -6.86 -2.08
N VAL A 14 -11.80 -6.05 -1.05
CA VAL A 14 -11.66 -4.58 -1.14
C VAL A 14 -10.76 -4.10 -0.01
N CYS A 15 -9.47 -3.96 -0.29
CA CYS A 15 -8.56 -3.23 0.59
C CYS A 15 -8.42 -1.78 0.13
N GLN A 16 -8.84 -0.85 0.99
CA GLN A 16 -8.65 0.59 0.82
C GLN A 16 -7.49 1.06 1.68
N LEU A 17 -6.50 1.70 1.05
CA LEU A 17 -5.51 2.50 1.76
C LEU A 17 -6.17 3.82 2.18
N ILE A 18 -6.46 3.97 3.48
CA ILE A 18 -6.95 5.20 4.10
C ILE A 18 -5.79 5.77 4.92
N LEU A 19 -4.91 6.52 4.26
CA LEU A 19 -3.71 7.11 4.88
C LEU A 19 -4.00 7.72 6.27
N PRO A 20 -3.23 7.36 7.32
CA PRO A 20 -2.03 6.50 7.36
C PRO A 20 -2.31 4.99 7.57
N SER A 21 -3.57 4.57 7.56
CA SER A 21 -4.01 3.19 7.87
C SER A 21 -4.33 2.36 6.63
N VAL A 22 -4.11 1.05 6.72
CA VAL A 22 -4.69 0.08 5.78
C VAL A 22 -6.05 -0.31 6.32
N SER A 23 -7.12 -0.20 5.52
CA SER A 23 -8.43 -0.74 5.86
C SER A 23 -8.83 -1.78 4.83
N CYS A 24 -9.07 -3.01 5.27
CA CYS A 24 -9.42 -4.12 4.40
C CYS A 24 -10.81 -4.64 4.75
N ARG A 25 -11.60 -4.88 3.71
CA ARG A 25 -12.86 -5.62 3.74
C ARG A 25 -12.73 -6.83 2.84
N PHE A 26 -13.02 -8.01 3.37
CA PHE A 26 -12.96 -9.25 2.61
C PHE A 26 -14.11 -10.17 3.01
N ARG A 27 -14.63 -10.89 2.03
CA ARG A 27 -15.68 -11.89 2.23
C ARG A 27 -15.05 -13.27 2.16
N CYS A 28 -15.21 -14.06 3.22
CA CYS A 28 -14.84 -15.46 3.26
C CYS A 28 -16.07 -16.29 2.83
N PRO A 29 -15.95 -17.18 1.83
CA PRO A 29 -17.07 -17.90 1.23
C PRO A 29 -17.52 -19.11 2.06
N GLY A 30 -16.79 -19.44 3.12
CA GLY A 30 -17.02 -20.60 3.96
C GLY A 30 -15.79 -20.93 4.81
N PRO A 31 -15.83 -22.06 5.54
CA PRO A 31 -14.74 -22.49 6.41
C PRO A 31 -13.41 -22.60 5.66
N GLY A 32 -12.35 -22.06 6.24
CA GLY A 32 -11.02 -22.07 5.63
C GLY A 32 -10.05 -21.09 6.24
N MET A 33 -8.86 -21.02 5.64
CA MET A 33 -7.78 -20.13 6.04
C MET A 33 -7.56 -19.08 4.94
N PHE A 34 -7.64 -17.80 5.31
CA PHE A 34 -7.58 -16.68 4.37
C PHE A 34 -6.48 -15.70 4.79
N GLN A 35 -5.52 -15.45 3.89
CA GLN A 35 -4.41 -14.53 4.14
C GLN A 35 -4.58 -13.23 3.36
N CYS A 36 -4.42 -12.10 4.05
CA CYS A 36 -4.29 -10.82 3.38
C CYS A 36 -2.89 -10.65 2.79
N SER A 37 -2.80 -10.52 1.46
CA SER A 37 -1.52 -10.31 0.78
C SER A 37 -0.86 -8.96 1.08
N LEU A 38 -1.59 -7.98 1.62
CA LEU A 38 -1.07 -6.64 1.93
C LEU A 38 -0.38 -6.57 3.29
N THR A 39 -0.92 -7.25 4.29
CA THR A 39 -0.49 -7.17 5.69
C THR A 39 0.10 -8.48 6.20
N GLY A 40 -0.10 -9.59 5.49
CA GLY A 40 0.31 -10.92 5.92
C GLY A 40 -0.66 -11.56 6.92
N LEU A 41 -1.59 -10.80 7.52
CA LEU A 41 -2.55 -11.27 8.52
C LEU A 41 -3.40 -12.42 7.96
N VAL A 42 -3.50 -13.50 8.73
CA VAL A 42 -4.29 -14.69 8.37
C VAL A 42 -5.46 -14.85 9.33
N PHE A 43 -6.61 -15.20 8.76
CA PHE A 43 -7.85 -15.51 9.46
C PHE A 43 -8.23 -16.95 9.19
N VAL A 44 -8.46 -17.73 10.24
CA VAL A 44 -9.12 -19.03 10.13
C VAL A 44 -10.58 -18.82 10.49
N VAL A 45 -11.46 -19.16 9.56
CA VAL A 45 -12.92 -19.04 9.74
C VAL A 45 -13.58 -20.41 9.67
N ASP A 46 -14.69 -20.58 10.41
CA ASP A 46 -15.47 -21.82 10.43
C ASP A 46 -16.76 -21.74 9.58
N GLN A 47 -17.15 -20.54 9.15
CA GLN A 47 -18.34 -20.28 8.34
C GLN A 47 -18.13 -19.13 7.35
N GLU A 48 -19.12 -18.89 6.49
CA GLU A 48 -19.14 -17.71 5.62
C GLU A 48 -19.19 -16.44 6.47
N ALA A 49 -18.35 -15.46 6.16
CA ALA A 49 -18.22 -14.26 6.98
C ALA A 49 -17.77 -13.05 6.19
N GLU A 50 -18.17 -11.87 6.65
CA GLU A 50 -17.61 -10.61 6.19
C GLU A 50 -16.67 -10.04 7.23
N LEU A 51 -15.42 -9.83 6.83
CA LEU A 51 -14.37 -9.39 7.72
C LEU A 51 -13.91 -7.99 7.34
N LEU A 52 -13.86 -7.13 8.35
CA LEU A 52 -13.30 -5.80 8.25
C LEU A 52 -12.16 -5.68 9.25
N TYR A 53 -11.02 -5.16 8.82
CA TYR A 53 -10.01 -4.72 9.77
C TYR A 53 -9.26 -3.50 9.27
N ASN A 54 -8.62 -2.80 10.19
CA ASN A 54 -7.66 -1.78 9.86
C ASN A 54 -6.44 -1.82 10.79
N THR A 55 -5.34 -1.24 10.33
CA THR A 55 -4.19 -0.96 11.19
C THR A 55 -4.48 0.28 12.02
N VAL A 56 -4.25 0.21 13.33
CA VAL A 56 -4.39 1.32 14.27
C VAL A 56 -3.06 1.60 14.95
N GLN A 57 -2.89 2.83 15.46
CA GLN A 57 -1.67 3.20 16.18
C GLN A 57 -1.66 2.60 17.59
N TRP A 58 -0.49 2.17 18.03
CA TRP A 58 -0.27 1.79 19.42
C TRP A 58 -0.40 2.99 20.37
N ASP A 59 -1.06 2.78 21.50
CA ASP A 59 -0.94 3.69 22.64
C ASP A 59 0.39 3.43 23.35
N GLU A 60 1.36 4.30 23.09
CA GLU A 60 2.70 4.24 23.69
C GLU A 60 2.67 4.33 25.23
N SER A 61 1.69 5.04 25.81
CA SER A 61 1.57 5.16 27.26
C SER A 61 1.10 3.86 27.91
N LEU A 62 0.20 3.15 27.22
CA LEU A 62 -0.30 1.83 27.61
C LEU A 62 0.82 0.79 27.54
N LEU A 63 1.58 0.77 26.44
CA LEU A 63 2.74 -0.12 26.28
C LEU A 63 3.81 0.13 27.37
N GLN A 64 4.14 1.39 27.63
CA GLN A 64 5.11 1.77 28.66
C GLN A 64 4.66 1.32 30.05
N SER A 65 3.38 1.52 30.37
CA SER A 65 2.80 1.12 31.66
C SER A 65 2.76 -0.40 31.84
N ALA A 66 2.62 -1.16 30.75
CA ALA A 66 2.70 -2.62 30.75
C ALA A 66 4.14 -3.18 30.72
N GLY A 67 5.16 -2.31 30.59
CA GLY A 67 6.54 -2.74 30.40
C GLY A 67 6.72 -3.56 29.12
N LYS A 68 6.02 -3.20 28.05
CA LYS A 68 6.03 -3.90 26.75
C LYS A 68 6.48 -2.97 25.63
N MET A 69 6.87 -3.58 24.52
CA MET A 69 7.17 -2.87 23.27
C MET A 69 6.38 -3.51 22.13
N ALA A 70 5.80 -2.69 21.25
CA ALA A 70 5.13 -3.18 20.05
C ALA A 70 6.07 -4.03 19.20
N ALA A 71 5.63 -5.24 18.84
CA ALA A 71 6.37 -6.19 18.01
C ALA A 71 5.86 -6.25 16.56
N GLY A 72 5.11 -5.24 16.13
CA GLY A 72 4.51 -5.11 14.81
C GLY A 72 3.19 -4.35 14.86
N PRO A 73 2.42 -4.38 13.76
CA PRO A 73 1.20 -3.60 13.64
C PRO A 73 0.10 -4.05 14.63
N LEU A 74 -0.73 -3.09 15.04
CA LEU A 74 -1.96 -3.35 15.80
C LEU A 74 -3.15 -3.38 14.83
N PHE A 75 -3.89 -4.49 14.78
CA PHE A 75 -5.01 -4.70 13.89
C PHE A 75 -6.33 -4.62 14.64
N ASN A 76 -7.15 -3.62 14.35
CA ASN A 76 -8.52 -3.57 14.83
C ASN A 76 -9.43 -4.35 13.89
N ILE A 77 -9.95 -5.46 14.37
CA ILE A 77 -10.69 -6.46 13.61
C ILE A 77 -12.16 -6.41 14.01
N HIS A 78 -13.03 -6.55 13.02
CA HIS A 78 -14.47 -6.61 13.18
C HIS A 78 -15.04 -7.71 12.27
N CYS A 79 -15.77 -8.65 12.90
CA CYS A 79 -16.49 -9.74 12.23
C CYS A 79 -17.87 -9.85 12.86
N PRO A 80 -18.93 -9.35 12.21
CA PRO A 80 -20.29 -9.42 12.75
C PRO A 80 -20.80 -10.85 12.99
N GLU A 81 -20.33 -11.80 12.18
CA GLU A 81 -20.76 -13.20 12.24
C GLU A 81 -20.02 -14.03 13.30
N ASP A 82 -19.05 -13.42 14.01
CA ASP A 82 -18.16 -14.07 14.97
C ASP A 82 -17.48 -15.35 14.44
N ALA A 83 -17.21 -15.37 13.14
CA ALA A 83 -16.79 -16.57 12.40
C ALA A 83 -15.29 -16.89 12.47
N VAL A 84 -14.46 -15.98 12.99
CA VAL A 84 -13.00 -16.18 13.05
C VAL A 84 -12.65 -16.88 14.35
N CYS A 85 -12.10 -18.08 14.25
CA CYS A 85 -11.67 -18.86 15.41
C CYS A 85 -10.17 -18.71 15.72
N GLU A 86 -9.34 -18.46 14.71
CA GLU A 86 -7.90 -18.25 14.89
C GLU A 86 -7.38 -17.07 14.08
N LEU A 87 -6.42 -16.34 14.66
CA LEU A 87 -5.63 -15.33 13.98
C LEU A 87 -4.19 -15.79 13.88
N HIS A 88 -3.56 -15.58 12.71
CA HIS A 88 -2.12 -15.65 12.58
C HIS A 88 -1.55 -14.25 12.38
N LEU A 89 -0.91 -13.73 13.44
CA LEU A 89 -0.31 -12.41 13.47
C LEU A 89 1.13 -12.47 12.94
N PRO A 90 1.52 -11.67 11.93
CA PRO A 90 2.86 -11.71 11.37
C PRO A 90 3.90 -11.15 12.35
N HIS A 91 5.06 -11.80 12.44
CA HIS A 91 6.23 -11.31 13.19
C HIS A 91 7.50 -11.29 12.34
N CYS A 92 8.54 -10.68 12.87
CA CYS A 92 9.86 -10.63 12.26
C CYS A 92 10.95 -11.35 13.07
N GLU A 93 10.60 -12.16 14.08
CA GLU A 93 11.60 -13.00 14.77
C GLU A 93 12.32 -13.96 13.82
N THR A 94 13.59 -14.27 14.11
CA THR A 94 14.36 -15.31 13.42
C THR A 94 14.17 -16.66 14.10
N GLU A 95 14.36 -17.75 13.36
CA GLU A 95 14.33 -19.12 13.90
C GLU A 95 15.22 -19.29 15.14
N ASP A 96 16.37 -18.61 15.20
CA ASP A 96 17.30 -18.65 16.35
C ASP A 96 16.73 -17.95 17.61
N ALA A 97 15.75 -17.06 17.45
CA ALA A 97 15.10 -16.33 18.53
C ALA A 97 13.86 -17.07 19.09
N LEU A 98 13.19 -17.89 18.26
CA LEU A 98 11.95 -18.60 18.60
C LEU A 98 12.05 -19.65 19.74
N PRO A 99 13.17 -20.39 19.94
CA PRO A 99 13.33 -21.37 21.02
C PRO A 99 13.38 -20.75 22.42
N SER A 100 13.56 -19.43 22.53
CA SER A 100 13.41 -18.73 23.80
C SER A 100 11.92 -18.52 24.07
N GLU A 101 11.28 -19.49 24.74
CA GLU A 101 9.92 -19.37 25.25
C GLU A 101 9.71 -17.99 25.90
N GLY A 102 8.72 -17.23 25.42
CA GLY A 102 8.32 -15.95 26.03
C GLY A 102 8.94 -14.67 25.46
N LEU A 103 9.38 -14.62 24.19
CA LEU A 103 9.73 -13.32 23.56
C LEU A 103 8.50 -12.53 23.10
N LEU A 104 7.53 -13.20 22.48
CA LEU A 104 6.32 -12.60 21.94
C LEU A 104 5.10 -12.95 22.77
N SER A 105 4.24 -11.95 22.98
CA SER A 105 2.91 -12.12 23.56
C SER A 105 1.88 -11.47 22.64
N VAL A 106 0.69 -12.08 22.56
CA VAL A 106 -0.44 -11.48 21.86
C VAL A 106 -1.17 -10.56 22.81
N VAL A 107 -1.43 -9.35 22.36
CA VAL A 107 -2.24 -8.37 23.07
C VAL A 107 -3.62 -8.32 22.43
N HIS A 108 -4.63 -8.20 23.28
CA HIS A 108 -6.00 -7.93 22.92
C HIS A 108 -6.49 -6.70 23.69
N ILE A 109 -6.81 -5.61 22.97
CA ILE A 109 -7.24 -4.33 23.55
C ILE A 109 -8.72 -4.12 23.25
N THR A 110 -9.51 -4.11 24.32
CA THR A 110 -10.96 -3.88 24.32
C THR A 110 -11.30 -2.59 25.06
N ASP A 111 -12.58 -2.24 25.12
CA ASP A 111 -13.07 -1.13 25.96
C ASP A 111 -12.77 -1.34 27.46
N ASP A 112 -12.62 -2.60 27.89
CA ASP A 112 -12.23 -2.96 29.27
C ASP A 112 -10.71 -2.87 29.52
N GLY A 113 -9.93 -2.58 28.47
CA GLY A 113 -8.49 -2.38 28.52
C GLY A 113 -7.67 -3.47 27.85
N MET A 114 -6.38 -3.52 28.22
CA MET A 114 -5.37 -4.39 27.62
C MET A 114 -5.31 -5.75 28.33
N SER A 115 -5.41 -6.82 27.55
CA SER A 115 -5.24 -8.20 28.01
C SER A 115 -4.20 -8.93 27.17
N PHE A 116 -3.66 -10.04 27.70
CA PHE A 116 -2.65 -10.84 27.04
C PHE A 116 -3.20 -12.23 26.74
N LEU A 117 -3.11 -12.65 25.49
CA LEU A 117 -3.49 -13.98 25.04
C LEU A 117 -2.23 -14.85 24.90
N LYS A 118 -2.37 -16.12 25.27
CA LYS A 118 -1.29 -17.10 25.12
C LYS A 118 -1.27 -17.60 23.67
N PRO A 119 -0.12 -17.52 22.97
CA PRO A 119 0.03 -18.15 21.67
C PRO A 119 -0.25 -19.65 21.72
N LEU A 120 -0.97 -20.17 20.73
CA LEU A 120 -1.09 -21.61 20.48
C LEU A 120 0.21 -22.16 19.90
N LYS A 121 0.79 -21.43 18.95
CA LYS A 121 2.02 -21.79 18.24
C LYS A 121 2.70 -20.52 17.72
N ILE A 122 4.02 -20.52 17.72
CA ILE A 122 4.81 -19.53 16.99
C ILE A 122 5.53 -20.28 15.86
N THR A 123 5.34 -19.81 14.63
CA THR A 123 5.96 -20.35 13.41
C THR A 123 7.13 -19.46 13.00
N ASP A 124 7.75 -19.70 11.85
CA ASP A 124 8.86 -18.86 11.38
C ASP A 124 8.41 -17.45 10.97
N THR A 125 7.11 -17.23 10.79
CA THR A 125 6.56 -15.97 10.26
C THR A 125 5.34 -15.44 10.99
N HIS A 126 4.62 -16.28 11.75
CA HIS A 126 3.39 -15.91 12.43
C HIS A 126 3.26 -16.49 13.84
N VAL A 127 2.62 -15.71 14.71
CA VAL A 127 2.06 -16.16 15.99
C VAL A 127 0.60 -16.53 15.79
N ILE A 128 0.25 -17.76 16.14
CA ILE A 128 -1.10 -18.31 16.03
C ILE A 128 -1.79 -18.19 17.39
N VAL A 129 -3.02 -17.67 17.41
CA VAL A 129 -3.81 -17.45 18.62
C VAL A 129 -5.29 -17.71 18.36
N GLU A 130 -5.96 -18.33 19.32
CA GLU A 130 -7.42 -18.50 19.31
C GLU A 130 -8.09 -17.20 19.75
N VAL A 131 -9.18 -16.83 19.07
CA VAL A 131 -9.94 -15.61 19.38
C VAL A 131 -11.44 -15.89 19.37
N SER A 132 -12.16 -15.19 20.24
CA SER A 132 -13.62 -15.31 20.37
C SER A 132 -14.34 -13.95 20.45
N HIS A 133 -13.59 -12.85 20.56
CA HIS A 133 -14.11 -11.49 20.66
C HIS A 133 -13.26 -10.58 19.78
N PHE A 134 -13.88 -9.73 18.96
CA PHE A 134 -13.14 -8.94 17.97
C PHE A 134 -12.96 -7.49 18.42
N SER A 135 -11.70 -7.07 18.49
CA SER A 135 -11.28 -5.71 18.75
C SER A 135 -9.86 -5.51 18.21
N ALA A 136 -8.97 -4.80 18.92
CA ALA A 136 -7.60 -4.60 18.51
C ALA A 136 -6.65 -5.71 18.99
N PHE A 137 -5.92 -6.32 18.05
CA PHE A 137 -4.95 -7.39 18.28
C PHE A 137 -3.58 -7.03 17.74
N GLY A 138 -2.54 -7.30 18.51
CA GLY A 138 -1.17 -7.02 18.11
C GLY A 138 -0.17 -7.89 18.85
N LEU A 139 1.08 -7.87 18.40
CA LEU A 139 2.17 -8.54 19.08
C LEU A 139 2.97 -7.56 19.91
N VAL A 140 3.45 -8.00 21.06
CA VAL A 140 4.40 -7.26 21.87
C VAL A 140 5.57 -8.12 22.31
N TRP A 141 6.72 -7.50 22.44
CA TRP A 141 7.87 -8.07 23.13
C TRP A 141 7.72 -7.90 24.64
N LEU A 142 8.18 -8.90 25.40
CA LEU A 142 8.39 -8.77 26.83
C LEU A 142 9.49 -7.73 27.10
N GLY A 143 9.08 -6.54 27.54
CA GLY A 143 9.91 -5.34 27.61
C GLY A 143 10.70 -5.16 28.89
N GLU A 144 11.03 -6.22 29.63
CA GLU A 144 11.87 -6.05 30.81
C GLU A 144 13.31 -5.79 30.35
N MET A 145 13.69 -4.51 30.41
CA MET A 145 14.96 -3.85 30.74
C MET A 145 16.29 -4.66 30.72
N LEU A 146 16.26 -5.97 30.97
CA LEU A 146 17.36 -6.93 30.92
C LEU A 146 17.72 -7.39 29.49
N GLN A 147 16.79 -7.48 28.53
CA GLN A 147 17.14 -7.89 27.15
C GLN A 147 18.02 -6.84 26.44
N ARG A 148 17.77 -5.55 26.68
CA ARG A 148 18.58 -4.44 26.11
C ARG A 148 19.98 -4.34 26.72
N LEU A 149 20.18 -4.85 27.93
CA LEU A 149 21.47 -4.82 28.63
C LEU A 149 22.38 -6.01 28.28
N PHE A 150 21.84 -7.10 27.70
CA PHE A 150 22.62 -8.33 27.45
C PHE A 150 22.49 -8.94 26.03
N ASN A 151 21.53 -8.54 25.18
CA ASN A 151 21.16 -9.34 24.00
C ASN A 151 20.93 -8.58 22.68
N ASN A 152 21.40 -7.33 22.54
CA ASN A 152 21.23 -6.46 21.35
C ASN A 152 21.92 -6.95 20.05
N LYS A 153 22.29 -8.24 19.96
CA LYS A 153 22.87 -8.84 18.75
C LYS A 153 21.96 -9.86 18.08
N LYS A 154 20.77 -10.13 18.62
CA LYS A 154 19.86 -11.08 17.97
C LYS A 154 19.29 -10.44 16.70
N PRO A 155 19.47 -11.08 15.53
CA PRO A 155 18.90 -10.57 14.30
C PRO A 155 17.38 -10.84 14.25
N ILE A 156 16.67 -9.92 13.62
CA ILE A 156 15.31 -10.08 13.14
C ILE A 156 15.31 -10.31 11.62
N CYS A 157 14.24 -10.89 11.10
CA CYS A 157 13.89 -10.90 9.70
C CYS A 157 13.58 -9.46 9.24
N GLY A 158 14.48 -8.88 8.47
CA GLY A 158 14.34 -7.56 7.86
C GLY A 158 13.95 -7.63 6.39
N GLN A 159 13.71 -6.47 5.81
CA GLN A 159 13.50 -6.27 4.38
C GLN A 159 14.17 -4.99 3.89
N VAL A 160 14.67 -5.03 2.66
CA VAL A 160 15.20 -3.88 1.91
C VAL A 160 14.17 -3.45 0.86
N LEU A 161 13.53 -2.31 1.07
CA LEU A 161 12.57 -1.74 0.10
C LEU A 161 13.21 -0.62 -0.70
N LEU A 162 12.90 -0.59 -2.00
CA LEU A 162 13.48 0.34 -2.96
C LEU A 162 12.38 1.18 -3.63
N PHE A 163 12.51 2.50 -3.55
CA PHE A 163 11.59 3.44 -4.20
C PHE A 163 12.37 4.43 -5.07
N LEU A 164 12.08 4.43 -6.37
CA LEU A 164 12.73 5.33 -7.32
C LEU A 164 11.91 6.61 -7.45
N ARG A 165 12.46 7.74 -6.99
CA ARG A 165 11.81 9.04 -7.16
C ARG A 165 11.72 9.39 -8.65
N PRO A 166 10.67 10.11 -9.08
CA PRO A 166 10.61 10.63 -10.43
C PRO A 166 11.84 11.49 -10.74
N PRO A 167 12.38 11.44 -11.96
CA PRO A 167 13.58 12.18 -12.31
C PRO A 167 13.33 13.69 -12.23
N ALA A 168 14.21 14.40 -11.50
CA ALA A 168 14.19 15.85 -11.39
C ALA A 168 15.40 16.43 -12.14
N ARG A 169 15.16 16.98 -13.35
CA ARG A 169 16.14 17.57 -14.28
C ARG A 169 17.36 16.67 -14.57
N ASP A 170 18.32 16.62 -13.65
CA ASP A 170 19.64 16.02 -13.81
C ASP A 170 20.00 15.03 -12.67
N ILE A 171 19.10 14.79 -11.72
CA ILE A 171 19.33 13.88 -10.60
C ILE A 171 18.16 12.91 -10.49
N GLN A 172 18.49 11.64 -10.31
CA GLN A 172 17.53 10.59 -9.96
C GLN A 172 17.91 10.03 -8.59
N ILE A 173 16.95 9.96 -7.67
CA ILE A 173 17.20 9.48 -6.29
C ILE A 173 16.50 8.14 -6.13
N LEU A 174 17.25 7.16 -5.62
CA LEU A 174 16.73 5.88 -5.19
C LEU A 174 16.74 5.82 -3.67
N ASP A 175 15.55 5.76 -3.10
CA ASP A 175 15.33 5.60 -1.68
C ASP A 175 15.47 4.14 -1.28
N VAL A 176 16.31 3.87 -0.27
CA VAL A 176 16.56 2.55 0.28
C VAL A 176 16.11 2.53 1.74
N PHE A 177 15.18 1.62 2.05
CA PHE A 177 14.63 1.45 3.39
C PHE A 177 15.11 0.13 3.98
N LEU A 178 15.63 0.17 5.21
CA LEU A 178 15.83 -1.01 6.04
C LEU A 178 14.70 -1.06 7.08
N LEU A 179 13.84 -2.08 6.97
CA LEU A 179 12.63 -2.18 7.78
C LEU A 179 12.44 -3.62 8.31
N PRO A 180 11.70 -3.81 9.42
CA PRO A 180 11.24 -5.13 9.82
C PRO A 180 10.36 -5.79 8.75
N ARG A 181 10.47 -7.11 8.56
CA ARG A 181 9.71 -7.85 7.53
C ARG A 181 8.19 -7.86 7.75
N ASN A 182 7.75 -7.77 9.00
CA ASN A 182 6.34 -7.73 9.36
C ASN A 182 5.68 -6.37 9.14
N LEU A 183 6.43 -5.37 8.67
CA LEU A 183 5.87 -4.08 8.28
C LEU A 183 5.23 -4.15 6.87
N PRO A 184 3.94 -3.80 6.71
CA PRO A 184 3.27 -3.85 5.42
C PRO A 184 3.88 -2.91 4.38
N LEU A 185 4.30 -3.44 3.22
CA LEU A 185 4.78 -2.64 2.08
C LEU A 185 3.76 -1.54 1.69
N SER A 186 2.48 -1.86 1.76
CA SER A 186 1.40 -0.94 1.41
C SER A 186 1.38 0.32 2.28
N GLU A 187 1.76 0.20 3.55
CA GLU A 187 1.85 1.32 4.50
C GLU A 187 3.03 2.21 4.14
N VAL A 188 4.21 1.62 3.93
CA VAL A 188 5.43 2.34 3.52
C VAL A 188 5.21 3.07 2.19
N ALA A 189 4.75 2.34 1.16
CA ALA A 189 4.55 2.85 -0.19
C ALA A 189 3.53 3.99 -0.25
N SER A 190 2.55 4.00 0.65
CA SER A 190 1.54 5.05 0.71
C SER A 190 2.10 6.42 1.12
N GLN A 191 3.27 6.43 1.78
CA GLN A 191 3.96 7.64 2.24
C GLN A 191 5.05 8.13 1.26
N GLN A 192 5.31 7.41 0.16
CA GLN A 192 6.39 7.73 -0.79
C GLN A 192 5.92 8.53 -2.02
N ASP A 193 4.80 9.24 -1.90
CA ASP A 193 4.22 10.10 -2.94
C ASP A 193 4.14 9.46 -4.35
N ASP A 194 4.95 9.93 -5.30
CA ASP A 194 5.02 9.48 -6.69
C ASP A 194 6.25 8.61 -7.00
N ALA A 195 7.01 8.22 -5.98
CA ALA A 195 8.10 7.28 -6.12
C ALA A 195 7.60 5.88 -6.52
N VAL A 196 8.35 5.22 -7.40
CA VAL A 196 8.01 3.92 -7.97
C VAL A 196 8.70 2.82 -7.16
N TYR A 197 7.90 1.95 -6.54
CA TYR A 197 8.43 0.76 -5.89
C TYR A 197 9.08 -0.19 -6.91
N ILE A 198 10.34 -0.56 -6.68
CA ILE A 198 11.06 -1.54 -7.49
C ILE A 198 10.92 -2.92 -6.84
N LYS A 199 10.13 -3.80 -7.45
CA LYS A 199 9.95 -5.17 -6.96
C LYS A 199 11.23 -5.99 -7.09
N ASN A 200 11.70 -6.51 -5.96
CA ASN A 200 12.92 -7.30 -5.81
C ASN A 200 12.79 -8.28 -4.62
N SER A 201 13.71 -9.25 -4.53
CA SER A 201 13.86 -10.05 -3.30
C SER A 201 14.46 -9.15 -2.22
N SER A 202 13.66 -8.83 -1.21
CA SER A 202 13.96 -7.84 -0.18
C SER A 202 14.45 -8.45 1.14
N ASP A 203 14.17 -9.74 1.41
CA ASP A 203 14.46 -10.37 2.71
C ASP A 203 15.96 -10.30 3.10
N CYS A 204 16.22 -9.94 4.35
CA CYS A 204 17.55 -9.90 4.97
C CYS A 204 17.47 -10.15 6.49
N LYS A 205 18.62 -10.16 7.18
CA LYS A 205 18.69 -10.18 8.64
C LYS A 205 19.24 -8.83 9.14
N LEU A 206 18.55 -8.22 10.11
CA LEU A 206 18.91 -6.92 10.68
C LEU A 206 18.96 -7.01 12.21
N ILE A 207 19.86 -6.26 12.83
CA ILE A 207 20.05 -6.18 14.28
C ILE A 207 19.69 -4.77 14.73
N ALA A 208 18.81 -4.66 15.72
CA ALA A 208 18.40 -3.37 16.27
C ALA A 208 19.59 -2.60 16.85
N ASP A 209 19.60 -1.29 16.64
CA ASP A 209 20.64 -0.35 17.05
C ASP A 209 22.03 -0.60 16.39
N GLN A 210 22.13 -1.52 15.42
CA GLN A 210 23.35 -1.74 14.63
C GLN A 210 23.42 -0.75 13.46
N ARG A 211 24.65 -0.36 13.07
CA ARG A 211 24.91 0.48 11.90
C ARG A 211 25.01 -0.36 10.62
N TYR A 212 24.42 0.17 9.55
CA TYR A 212 24.50 -0.37 8.20
C TYR A 212 25.05 0.67 7.24
N SER A 213 25.59 0.21 6.11
CA SER A 213 25.99 1.04 4.98
C SER A 213 25.46 0.47 3.67
N VAL A 214 25.25 1.34 2.69
CA VAL A 214 24.85 0.96 1.33
C VAL A 214 25.97 1.27 0.36
N LEU A 215 26.34 0.27 -0.44
CA LEU A 215 27.26 0.41 -1.55
C LEU A 215 26.54 0.14 -2.86
N SER A 216 27.01 0.79 -3.92
CA SER A 216 26.51 0.56 -5.27
C SER A 216 27.66 0.14 -6.19
N ASP A 217 27.34 -0.62 -7.23
CA ASP A 217 28.23 -0.91 -8.35
C ASP A 217 27.51 -0.50 -9.64
N PRO A 218 28.04 0.50 -10.39
CA PRO A 218 29.35 1.16 -10.19
C PRO A 218 29.46 2.03 -8.91
N GLU A 219 30.68 2.14 -8.34
CA GLU A 219 30.96 2.80 -7.04
C GLU A 219 30.94 4.34 -7.09
N ASP A 220 30.52 4.93 -8.21
CA ASP A 220 30.51 6.37 -8.45
C ASP A 220 29.26 7.09 -7.95
N PHE A 221 28.23 6.36 -7.51
CA PHE A 221 27.04 6.99 -6.94
C PHE A 221 27.25 7.42 -5.49
N GLU A 222 26.87 8.67 -5.21
CA GLU A 222 26.84 9.20 -3.86
C GLU A 222 25.70 8.55 -3.07
N VAL A 223 25.99 8.11 -1.84
CA VAL A 223 25.03 7.51 -0.91
C VAL A 223 25.01 8.35 0.36
N GLN A 224 23.82 8.79 0.78
CA GLN A 224 23.64 9.53 2.02
C GLN A 224 22.60 8.86 2.93
N PRO A 225 22.86 8.76 4.25
CA PRO A 225 24.16 8.97 4.90
C PRO A 225 25.16 7.85 4.53
N GLU A 226 26.44 8.03 4.83
CA GLU A 226 27.47 6.98 4.64
C GLU A 226 27.16 5.71 5.45
N SER A 227 26.62 5.89 6.65
CA SER A 227 26.09 4.80 7.48
C SER A 227 24.96 5.30 8.38
N ALA A 228 23.99 4.42 8.64
CA ALA A 228 22.80 4.70 9.44
C ALA A 228 22.52 3.57 10.43
N GLU A 229 21.97 3.90 11.59
CA GLU A 229 21.49 2.92 12.57
C GLU A 229 20.12 2.36 12.16
N PHE A 230 19.94 1.05 12.30
CA PHE A 230 18.65 0.40 12.13
C PHE A 230 17.84 0.48 13.42
N TYR A 231 16.65 1.08 13.32
CA TYR A 231 15.72 1.20 14.45
C TYR A 231 14.50 0.32 14.23
N LEU A 232 14.18 -0.52 15.22
CA LEU A 232 13.05 -1.44 15.20
C LEU A 232 11.69 -0.72 15.36
N LYS A 233 11.69 0.46 15.97
CA LYS A 233 10.45 1.16 16.37
C LYS A 233 9.67 1.65 15.14
N GLU A 234 8.39 1.30 15.09
CA GLU A 234 7.44 1.84 14.12
C GLU A 234 7.38 3.37 14.23
N ARG A 235 7.60 4.06 13.11
CA ARG A 235 7.53 5.52 13.03
C ARG A 235 6.22 5.89 12.35
N GLN A 236 5.58 6.95 12.83
CA GLN A 236 4.40 7.51 12.14
C GLN A 236 4.71 7.93 10.70
N ASN A 237 5.99 8.28 10.42
CA ASN A 237 6.50 8.60 9.09
C ASN A 237 7.69 7.68 8.75
N TYR A 238 7.63 7.01 7.60
CA TYR A 238 8.71 6.19 7.06
C TYR A 238 9.61 7.03 6.18
N PHE A 239 10.78 7.39 6.71
CA PHE A 239 11.85 8.04 5.96
C PHE A 239 12.83 7.00 5.41
N PRO A 240 13.43 7.25 4.22
CA PRO A 240 14.46 6.37 3.70
C PRO A 240 15.62 6.26 4.69
N THR A 241 16.20 5.07 4.79
CA THR A 241 17.41 4.84 5.58
C THR A 241 18.64 5.38 4.83
N PHE A 242 18.64 5.22 3.51
CA PHE A 242 19.66 5.76 2.61
C PHE A 242 19.01 6.33 1.34
N GLU A 243 19.66 7.34 0.77
CA GLU A 243 19.36 7.95 -0.52
C GLU A 243 20.57 7.72 -1.43
N VAL A 244 20.34 7.07 -2.57
CA VAL A 244 21.38 6.85 -3.59
C VAL A 244 21.14 7.82 -4.74
N PHE A 245 22.12 8.68 -4.99
CA PHE A 245 22.07 9.70 -6.03
C PHE A 245 22.61 9.12 -7.34
N LEU A 246 21.68 8.78 -8.22
CA LEU A 246 21.95 8.13 -9.49
C LEU A 246 22.18 9.14 -10.61
N THR A 247 23.04 8.77 -11.56
CA THR A 247 23.16 9.46 -12.83
C THR A 247 21.88 9.27 -13.67
N PRO A 248 21.41 10.30 -14.39
CA PRO A 248 20.29 10.16 -15.31
C PRO A 248 20.47 9.03 -16.32
N ASN A 249 19.39 8.30 -16.61
CA ASN A 249 19.34 7.21 -17.59
C ASN A 249 20.12 5.93 -17.21
N GLN A 250 20.54 5.79 -15.94
CA GLN A 250 21.07 4.53 -15.46
C GLN A 250 20.01 3.42 -15.62
N LYS A 251 20.37 2.33 -16.29
CA LYS A 251 19.44 1.22 -16.57
C LYS A 251 19.41 0.16 -15.46
N LYS A 252 20.52 -0.01 -14.77
CA LYS A 252 20.69 -1.01 -13.71
C LYS A 252 21.83 -0.63 -12.80
N LEU A 253 21.77 -1.02 -11.53
CA LEU A 253 22.93 -1.03 -10.65
C LEU A 253 22.91 -2.28 -9.77
N THR A 254 24.04 -2.63 -9.17
CA THR A 254 24.03 -3.58 -8.06
C THR A 254 24.04 -2.79 -6.76
N LEU A 255 23.10 -3.07 -5.85
CA LEU A 255 23.11 -2.54 -4.50
C LEU A 255 23.54 -3.60 -3.51
N MET A 256 24.31 -3.19 -2.50
CA MET A 256 24.80 -4.02 -1.41
C MET A 256 24.55 -3.30 -0.09
N VAL A 257 23.89 -3.96 0.85
CA VAL A 257 23.79 -3.51 2.24
C VAL A 257 24.81 -4.29 3.04
N LYS A 258 25.64 -3.58 3.82
CA LYS A 258 26.63 -4.17 4.72
C LYS A 258 26.37 -3.78 6.16
N ASP A 259 26.67 -4.68 7.09
CA ASP A 259 26.71 -4.38 8.52
C ASP A 259 28.00 -3.64 8.92
N GLU A 260 28.16 -3.38 10.22
CA GLU A 260 29.30 -2.66 10.79
C GLU A 260 30.64 -3.41 10.67
N ASP A 261 30.59 -4.74 10.53
CA ASP A 261 31.76 -5.61 10.31
C ASP A 261 32.13 -5.69 8.81
N GLY A 262 31.34 -5.06 7.94
CA GLY A 262 31.50 -5.09 6.49
C GLY A 262 30.93 -6.35 5.82
N THR A 263 30.19 -7.18 6.57
CA THR A 263 29.53 -8.38 6.07
C THR A 263 28.35 -7.99 5.20
N GLU A 264 28.25 -8.63 4.02
CA GLU A 264 27.13 -8.42 3.10
C GLU A 264 25.86 -9.09 3.65
N VAL A 265 24.88 -8.28 4.08
CA VAL A 265 23.59 -8.78 4.59
C VAL A 265 22.53 -8.84 3.49
N TRP A 266 22.70 -8.08 2.42
CA TRP A 266 21.81 -8.09 1.26
C TRP A 266 22.53 -7.58 0.01
N LYS A 267 22.29 -8.22 -1.15
CA LYS A 267 22.84 -7.78 -2.44
C LYS A 267 21.95 -8.14 -3.61
N ARG A 268 21.59 -7.17 -4.45
CA ARG A 268 20.79 -7.44 -5.64
C ARG A 268 21.18 -6.54 -6.81
N LYS A 269 20.99 -7.07 -8.01
CA LYS A 269 20.95 -6.29 -9.25
C LYS A 269 19.55 -5.65 -9.35
N VAL A 270 19.51 -4.33 -9.42
CA VAL A 270 18.31 -3.51 -9.43
C VAL A 270 18.11 -2.96 -10.84
N PRO A 271 17.02 -3.32 -11.54
CA PRO A 271 16.65 -2.68 -12.80
C PRO A 271 16.04 -1.31 -12.50
N LEU A 272 16.56 -0.27 -13.16
CA LEU A 272 16.03 1.09 -13.10
C LEU A 272 15.32 1.35 -14.42
N GLN A 273 13.99 1.29 -14.42
CA GLN A 273 13.23 1.56 -15.64
C GLN A 273 13.24 3.07 -15.93
N SER A 274 13.74 3.46 -17.10
CA SER A 274 13.42 4.74 -17.70
C SER A 274 11.96 4.68 -18.18
N PRO A 275 11.10 5.67 -17.90
CA PRO A 275 9.85 5.79 -18.62
C PRO A 275 10.19 5.99 -20.10
N ASN A 276 9.92 4.97 -20.93
CA ASN A 276 10.11 5.03 -22.38
C ASN A 276 9.53 6.35 -22.92
N ARG A 277 10.39 7.20 -23.45
CA ARG A 277 10.02 8.15 -24.50
C ARG A 277 10.20 7.41 -25.83
N GLU A 278 9.14 7.42 -26.61
CA GLU A 278 8.92 6.70 -27.86
C GLU A 278 10.06 6.86 -28.87
N ASN A 279 10.55 5.74 -29.40
CA ASN A 279 10.64 5.44 -30.83
C ASN A 279 11.42 4.14 -31.00
N ASP A 280 10.71 3.04 -31.22
CA ASP A 280 11.05 2.12 -32.31
C ASP A 280 9.87 1.17 -32.56
N GLN A 281 9.40 1.19 -33.81
CA GLN A 281 8.37 0.31 -34.31
C GLN A 281 8.92 -1.12 -34.38
N SER A 282 8.49 -1.98 -33.46
CA SER A 282 8.28 -3.41 -33.77
C SER A 282 7.37 -4.06 -32.73
N SER A 283 6.15 -4.38 -33.18
CA SER A 283 5.29 -5.49 -32.73
C SER A 283 5.37 -5.96 -31.27
N LEU A 284 4.28 -5.69 -30.54
CA LEU A 284 3.80 -6.16 -29.22
C LEU A 284 4.32 -7.53 -28.73
N PRO A 285 4.19 -7.76 -27.40
CA PRO A 285 3.20 -8.75 -26.97
C PRO A 285 2.09 -8.12 -26.11
N ALA A 286 0.91 -8.73 -26.18
CA ALA A 286 -0.41 -8.26 -25.78
C ALA A 286 -0.65 -8.01 -24.27
N ASP A 287 0.39 -7.92 -23.45
CA ASP A 287 0.30 -7.89 -21.99
C ASP A 287 0.10 -6.45 -21.43
N ASP A 288 0.68 -5.45 -22.09
CA ASP A 288 0.60 -4.04 -21.68
C ASP A 288 -0.80 -3.44 -21.90
N ASN A 289 -1.54 -3.96 -22.89
CA ASN A 289 -2.89 -3.49 -23.22
C ASN A 289 -3.92 -3.98 -22.19
N LEU A 290 -3.71 -5.18 -21.64
CA LEU A 290 -4.51 -5.73 -20.52
C LEU A 290 -4.33 -4.87 -19.27
N GLN A 291 -3.11 -4.42 -18.98
CA GLN A 291 -2.82 -3.58 -17.81
C GLN A 291 -3.42 -2.17 -17.94
N ALA A 292 -3.47 -1.60 -19.16
CA ALA A 292 -4.11 -0.31 -19.41
C ALA A 292 -5.65 -0.40 -19.32
N GLU A 293 -6.25 -1.46 -19.84
CA GLU A 293 -7.70 -1.72 -19.73
C GLU A 293 -8.12 -2.04 -18.29
N GLU A 294 -7.32 -2.81 -17.53
CA GLU A 294 -7.55 -3.05 -16.10
C GLU A 294 -7.47 -1.75 -15.29
N ARG A 295 -6.50 -0.87 -15.59
CA ARG A 295 -6.41 0.45 -14.95
C ARG A 295 -7.62 1.34 -15.26
N LEU A 296 -8.14 1.28 -16.48
CA LEU A 296 -9.37 1.97 -16.89
C LEU A 296 -10.61 1.40 -16.19
N LEU A 297 -10.70 0.08 -16.05
CA LEU A 297 -11.78 -0.62 -15.34
C LEU A 297 -11.76 -0.31 -13.83
N LEU A 298 -10.60 -0.34 -13.19
CA LEU A 298 -10.43 0.00 -11.76
C LEU A 298 -10.82 1.45 -11.45
N THR A 299 -10.52 2.37 -12.37
CA THR A 299 -10.91 3.78 -12.25
C THR A 299 -12.43 3.95 -12.41
N ARG A 300 -13.04 3.17 -13.31
CA ARG A 300 -14.48 3.12 -13.58
C ARG A 300 -15.27 2.59 -12.37
N THR A 301 -14.81 1.51 -11.75
CA THR A 301 -15.47 0.92 -10.56
C THR A 301 -15.41 1.86 -9.35
N GLY A 302 -14.29 2.56 -9.18
CA GLY A 302 -14.12 3.56 -8.12
C GLY A 302 -15.01 4.81 -8.30
N PHE A 303 -15.38 5.17 -9.53
CA PHE A 303 -16.36 6.23 -9.80
C PHE A 303 -17.79 5.76 -9.44
N ILE A 304 -18.13 4.53 -9.83
CA ILE A 304 -19.47 3.93 -9.61
C ILE A 304 -19.82 3.78 -8.13
N GLN A 305 -18.84 3.45 -7.26
CA GLN A 305 -19.10 3.27 -5.83
C GLN A 305 -19.14 4.59 -5.02
N ARG A 306 -18.44 5.63 -5.47
CA ARG A 306 -18.20 6.84 -4.66
C ARG A 306 -19.18 7.98 -4.90
N VAL A 307 -19.90 8.02 -6.02
CA VAL A 307 -20.81 9.12 -6.35
C VAL A 307 -22.22 8.83 -5.82
N SER A 308 -22.75 9.69 -4.93
CA SER A 308 -24.10 9.54 -4.40
C SER A 308 -25.16 9.73 -5.49
N ASP A 309 -26.36 9.17 -5.31
CA ASP A 309 -27.43 9.30 -6.31
C ASP A 309 -27.82 10.77 -6.56
N THR A 310 -27.74 11.62 -5.53
CA THR A 310 -27.96 13.06 -5.61
C THR A 310 -26.98 13.75 -6.56
N VAL A 311 -25.69 13.40 -6.47
CA VAL A 311 -24.65 13.95 -7.35
C VAL A 311 -24.81 13.42 -8.78
N LEU A 312 -25.24 12.16 -8.95
CA LEU A 312 -25.56 11.61 -10.27
C LEU A 312 -26.73 12.34 -10.94
N ASN A 313 -27.77 12.69 -10.18
CA ASN A 313 -28.91 13.43 -10.73
C ASN A 313 -28.51 14.86 -11.13
N GLN A 314 -27.72 15.55 -10.30
CA GLN A 314 -27.17 16.87 -10.63
C GLN A 314 -26.19 16.84 -11.82
N LEU A 315 -25.47 15.73 -11.99
CA LEU A 315 -24.60 15.52 -13.14
C LEU A 315 -25.43 15.35 -14.42
N LEU A 316 -26.52 14.58 -14.37
CA LEU A 316 -27.44 14.43 -15.50
C LEU A 316 -28.07 15.78 -15.89
N ASP A 317 -28.44 16.61 -14.92
CA ASP A 317 -28.92 17.99 -15.17
C ASP A 317 -27.89 18.83 -15.92
N LYS A 318 -26.63 18.85 -15.46
CA LYS A 318 -25.54 19.60 -16.12
C LYS A 318 -25.18 19.05 -17.51
N LEU A 319 -25.27 17.73 -17.70
CA LEU A 319 -25.04 17.11 -19.00
C LEU A 319 -26.15 17.43 -19.99
N LEU A 320 -27.40 17.54 -19.53
CA LEU A 320 -28.53 17.96 -20.35
C LEU A 320 -28.42 19.45 -20.73
N GLU A 321 -28.15 20.32 -19.75
CA GLU A 321 -27.98 21.76 -19.94
C GLU A 321 -26.89 22.09 -20.98
N ARG A 322 -25.86 21.24 -21.08
CA ARG A 322 -24.75 21.39 -22.03
C ARG A 322 -24.95 20.63 -23.35
N GLY A 323 -26.13 20.07 -23.58
CA GLY A 323 -26.50 19.33 -24.79
C GLY A 323 -25.70 18.03 -25.00
N VAL A 324 -25.14 17.46 -23.93
CA VAL A 324 -24.38 16.20 -24.00
C VAL A 324 -25.32 15.00 -24.03
N ILE A 325 -26.50 15.09 -23.43
CA ILE A 325 -27.54 14.06 -23.44
C ILE A 325 -28.88 14.69 -23.84
N SER A 326 -29.81 13.92 -24.43
CA SER A 326 -31.17 14.39 -24.71
C SER A 326 -32.08 14.27 -23.49
N ASP A 327 -33.23 14.98 -23.50
CA ASP A 327 -34.25 14.85 -22.46
C ASP A 327 -34.71 13.39 -22.27
N GLU A 328 -34.83 12.63 -23.37
CA GLU A 328 -35.19 11.21 -23.34
C GLU A 328 -34.10 10.34 -22.68
N GLU A 329 -32.82 10.60 -22.98
CA GLU A 329 -31.68 9.89 -22.39
C GLU A 329 -31.56 10.18 -20.88
N MET A 330 -31.85 11.42 -20.48
CA MET A 330 -31.82 11.86 -19.09
C MET A 330 -32.96 11.22 -18.28
N GLN A 331 -34.19 11.25 -18.79
CA GLN A 331 -35.35 10.63 -18.12
C GLN A 331 -35.18 9.11 -18.00
N SER A 332 -34.64 8.46 -19.04
CA SER A 332 -34.32 7.03 -19.02
C SER A 332 -33.17 6.67 -18.06
N ALA A 333 -32.30 7.61 -17.70
CA ALA A 333 -31.24 7.39 -16.72
C ALA A 333 -31.73 7.60 -15.28
N ARG A 334 -32.72 8.48 -15.06
CA ARG A 334 -33.30 8.78 -13.74
C ARG A 334 -34.13 7.64 -13.16
N THR A 335 -34.77 6.84 -14.00
CA THR A 335 -35.59 5.69 -13.57
C THR A 335 -34.76 4.44 -13.22
N LYS A 336 -33.42 4.50 -13.30
CA LYS A 336 -32.51 3.37 -13.07
C LYS A 336 -31.84 3.42 -11.69
N SER A 337 -31.32 2.28 -11.25
CA SER A 337 -30.57 2.18 -9.99
C SER A 337 -29.30 3.04 -10.02
N ARG A 338 -28.79 3.43 -8.85
CA ARG A 338 -27.59 4.28 -8.69
C ARG A 338 -26.38 3.74 -9.48
N ALA A 339 -26.15 2.43 -9.42
CA ALA A 339 -25.02 1.79 -10.11
C ALA A 339 -25.18 1.86 -11.64
N GLU A 340 -26.36 1.57 -12.16
CA GLU A 340 -26.67 1.65 -13.59
C GLU A 340 -26.63 3.09 -14.10
N LYS A 341 -27.07 4.04 -13.29
CA LYS A 341 -27.04 5.47 -13.59
C LYS A 341 -25.61 5.97 -13.73
N SER A 342 -24.72 5.61 -12.79
CA SER A 342 -23.30 5.95 -12.87
C SER A 342 -22.60 5.32 -14.08
N GLN A 343 -22.84 4.03 -14.34
CA GLN A 343 -22.31 3.35 -15.53
C GLN A 343 -22.75 4.01 -16.83
N ARG A 344 -23.99 4.51 -16.88
CA ARG A 344 -24.55 5.16 -18.07
C ARG A 344 -23.94 6.54 -18.31
N CYS A 345 -23.73 7.34 -17.26
CA CYS A 345 -23.02 8.62 -17.35
C CYS A 345 -21.61 8.44 -17.92
N ASP A 346 -20.86 7.43 -17.44
CA ASP A 346 -19.54 7.10 -17.98
C ASP A 346 -19.60 6.72 -19.47
N ARG A 347 -20.49 5.78 -19.84
CA ARG A 347 -20.64 5.34 -21.25
C ARG A 347 -21.03 6.49 -22.18
N LEU A 348 -21.89 7.40 -21.74
CA LEU A 348 -22.34 8.54 -22.56
C LEU A 348 -21.20 9.55 -22.78
N SER A 349 -20.36 9.79 -21.77
CA SER A 349 -19.19 10.67 -21.89
C SER A 349 -18.07 10.08 -22.76
N GLU A 350 -17.92 8.76 -22.74
CA GLU A 350 -16.98 7.98 -23.55
C GLU A 350 -17.39 7.97 -25.02
N LYS A 351 -18.66 7.66 -25.32
CA LYS A 351 -19.19 7.64 -26.69
C LYS A 351 -19.13 9.00 -27.39
N LYS A 352 -19.22 10.10 -26.63
CA LYS A 352 -19.22 11.47 -27.16
C LYS A 352 -17.88 12.20 -27.00
N GLY A 353 -16.82 11.53 -26.53
CA GLY A 353 -15.47 12.10 -26.42
C GLY A 353 -15.33 13.27 -25.44
N LYS A 354 -16.30 13.46 -24.53
CA LYS A 354 -16.38 14.61 -23.60
C LYS A 354 -16.11 14.21 -22.14
N ARG A 355 -15.24 13.21 -21.94
CA ARG A 355 -14.86 12.66 -20.62
C ARG A 355 -14.25 13.71 -19.70
N SER A 356 -13.47 14.66 -20.24
CA SER A 356 -12.90 15.80 -19.51
C SER A 356 -13.98 16.72 -18.92
N GLN A 357 -15.11 16.88 -19.62
CA GLN A 357 -16.22 17.72 -19.17
C GLN A 357 -17.00 17.07 -18.02
N LEU A 358 -17.23 15.76 -18.12
CA LEU A 358 -17.88 14.99 -17.06
C LEU A 358 -17.05 15.02 -15.76
N ILE A 359 -15.72 14.92 -15.88
CA ILE A 359 -14.78 15.07 -14.75
C ILE A 359 -14.86 16.47 -14.12
N SER A 360 -14.90 17.53 -14.94
CA SER A 360 -15.04 18.91 -14.46
C SER A 360 -16.35 19.13 -13.70
N ASP A 361 -17.45 18.56 -14.20
CA ASP A 361 -18.77 18.72 -13.58
C ASP A 361 -18.87 17.93 -12.27
N CYS A 362 -18.32 16.72 -12.22
CA CYS A 362 -18.15 15.97 -10.97
C CYS A 362 -17.34 16.76 -9.92
N CYS A 363 -16.20 17.35 -10.31
CA CYS A 363 -15.38 18.19 -9.43
C CYS A 363 -16.16 19.38 -8.86
N SER A 364 -16.99 20.03 -9.69
CA SER A 364 -17.78 21.19 -9.27
C SER A 364 -18.91 20.83 -8.31
N LEU A 365 -19.44 19.61 -8.40
CA LEU A 365 -20.52 19.10 -7.55
C LEU A 365 -19.99 18.46 -6.25
N SER A 366 -18.71 18.07 -6.21
CA SER A 366 -18.06 17.41 -5.08
C SER A 366 -17.24 18.35 -4.18
N ALA A 367 -17.47 19.67 -4.23
CA ALA A 367 -16.62 20.72 -3.65
C ALA A 367 -16.39 20.67 -2.12
N GLY A 368 -16.90 19.65 -1.41
CA GLY A 368 -16.61 19.38 0.00
C GLY A 368 -15.58 18.26 0.26
N SER A 369 -15.07 17.56 -0.76
CA SER A 369 -14.11 16.46 -0.56
C SER A 369 -12.80 16.70 -1.30
N MET A 370 -11.76 17.17 -0.59
CA MET A 370 -10.39 17.29 -1.12
C MET A 370 -9.84 15.95 -1.67
N CYS A 371 -10.37 14.82 -1.21
CA CYS A 371 -9.98 13.49 -1.67
C CYS A 371 -10.38 13.21 -3.13
N PHE A 372 -11.45 13.84 -3.63
CA PHE A 372 -11.94 13.62 -5.01
C PHE A 372 -11.06 14.35 -6.05
N GLN A 373 -10.54 15.54 -5.71
CA GLN A 373 -9.65 16.30 -6.59
C GLN A 373 -8.32 15.57 -6.85
N ARG A 374 -7.75 14.90 -5.84
CA ARG A 374 -6.50 14.14 -5.96
C ARG A 374 -6.64 12.86 -6.79
N ALA A 375 -7.81 12.20 -6.76
CA ALA A 375 -8.08 11.04 -7.60
C ALA A 375 -8.29 11.42 -9.09
N LEU A 376 -8.83 12.62 -9.36
CA LEU A 376 -9.14 13.07 -10.72
C LEU A 376 -7.94 13.72 -11.45
N ILE A 377 -6.95 14.24 -10.72
CA ILE A 377 -5.65 14.66 -11.32
C ILE A 377 -4.96 13.48 -12.01
N LYS A 378 -5.11 12.26 -11.48
CA LYS A 378 -4.58 11.02 -12.08
C LYS A 378 -5.30 10.57 -13.37
N MET A 379 -6.42 11.20 -13.75
CA MET A 379 -7.19 10.88 -14.96
C MET A 379 -6.96 11.83 -16.14
N ARG A 380 -6.11 12.87 -16.02
CA ARG A 380 -5.77 13.69 -17.19
C ARG A 380 -4.94 12.85 -18.18
N PRO A 381 -5.39 12.67 -19.44
CA PRO A 381 -4.48 12.17 -20.46
C PRO A 381 -3.35 13.18 -20.64
N LYS A 382 -2.10 12.71 -20.55
CA LYS A 382 -0.96 13.45 -21.10
C LYS A 382 -1.19 13.54 -22.61
N THR A 383 -1.56 14.71 -23.11
CA THR A 383 -1.09 15.37 -24.35
C THR A 383 -2.16 16.32 -24.91
N GLN A 384 -1.87 17.61 -24.86
CA GLN A 384 -2.03 18.56 -25.97
C GLN A 384 -1.24 19.82 -25.57
N ILE A 385 0.07 19.80 -25.82
CA ILE A 385 0.78 21.03 -26.16
C ILE A 385 0.52 21.19 -27.64
N LEU A 386 -0.43 22.06 -28.01
CA LEU A 386 -0.49 22.57 -29.36
C LEU A 386 0.72 23.49 -29.53
N SER A 387 1.72 22.99 -30.26
CA SER A 387 2.59 23.85 -31.05
C SER A 387 1.69 24.74 -31.90
N VAL A 388 1.78 26.05 -31.71
CA VAL A 388 1.35 27.01 -32.73
C VAL A 388 2.63 27.52 -33.37
N ASP A 389 3.07 26.80 -34.41
CA ASP A 389 3.92 27.38 -35.44
C ASP A 389 3.09 28.42 -36.20
N GLY A 390 3.23 29.67 -35.78
CA GLY A 390 2.64 30.84 -36.43
C GLY A 390 3.74 31.69 -37.06
N ASN A 391 4.08 31.35 -38.30
CA ASN A 391 4.82 32.20 -39.24
C ASN A 391 4.21 33.62 -39.27
N ILE A 392 4.97 34.65 -38.91
CA ILE A 392 4.69 36.03 -39.31
C ILE A 392 5.96 36.57 -39.95
N ASN A 393 5.94 36.61 -41.28
CA ASN A 393 6.94 37.29 -42.09
C ASN A 393 6.20 38.37 -42.90
N MET A 394 6.74 39.60 -42.83
CA MET A 394 6.54 40.76 -43.70
C MET A 394 5.11 41.24 -44.02
N HIS A 395 4.74 42.39 -43.45
CA HIS A 395 4.74 43.66 -44.18
C HIS A 395 4.77 44.87 -43.26
#